data_AF-A0A6I5VN13-F1
#
_entry.id   AF-A0A6I5VN13-F1
#
_cell.length_a   1.000
_cell.length_b   1.000
_cell.length_c   1.000
_cell.angle_alpha   90.00
_cell.angle_beta   90.00
_cell.angle_gamma   90.00
#
_symmetry.space_group_name_H-M   'P 1'
#
loop_
_entity.id
_entity.type
_entity.pdbx_description
1 polymer ?
#
loop_
_entity_poly.entity_id
_entity_poly.type
_entity_poly.pdbx_seq_one_letter_code
_entity_poly.pdbx_strand_id
1 'polypeptide(L)'
;MSPCQRRCRRGSNLSAAVRRGRRTPRPHRRDCRRCRRRRNPSNDPGAGTCSGPRPATPWAGTPTLQDAAEILDEHLPQHRLPLAFSNGDYNPRNVLADDSGLIGWVDFEHAWFEDPLIGFPKFLFWADDSGWMLASRTGLVERYLYRHRIAPASFAVRVVLRGLTHLVDTNPDDPPAVMIKTMEHALTTLRSR
;
A
#
# COMPACT_ATOMS: atom_id res chain seq x y z
N MET A 1 -11.12 -37.30 -14.12
CA MET A 1 -11.01 -36.84 -12.72
C MET A 1 -9.57 -37.06 -12.26
N SER A 2 -8.88 -35.98 -11.86
CA SER A 2 -7.43 -35.97 -11.63
C SER A 2 -7.07 -36.29 -10.16
N PRO A 3 -5.88 -36.88 -9.85
CA PRO A 3 -5.54 -37.48 -8.55
C PRO A 3 -5.45 -36.53 -7.34
N CYS A 4 -5.71 -35.23 -7.50
CA CYS A 4 -5.47 -34.21 -6.48
C CYS A 4 -6.63 -34.04 -5.46
N GLN A 5 -7.79 -34.67 -5.67
CA GLN A 5 -8.96 -34.49 -4.80
C GLN A 5 -9.08 -35.45 -3.60
N ARG A 6 -8.09 -36.32 -3.33
CA ARG A 6 -8.18 -37.34 -2.26
C ARG A 6 -7.59 -36.94 -0.89
N ARG A 7 -7.08 -35.71 -0.69
CA ARG A 7 -6.36 -35.36 0.56
C ARG A 7 -7.00 -34.31 1.49
N CYS A 8 -8.27 -33.96 1.30
CA CYS A 8 -9.00 -33.04 2.19
C CYS A 8 -10.25 -33.63 2.87
N ARG A 9 -10.33 -34.95 3.04
CA ARG A 9 -11.35 -35.60 3.90
C ARG A 9 -10.68 -36.53 4.89
N ARG A 10 -10.22 -35.99 6.02
CA ARG A 10 -10.00 -36.69 7.30
C ARG A 10 -9.63 -35.66 8.35
N GLY A 11 -10.56 -35.36 9.26
CA GLY A 11 -10.29 -34.49 10.39
C GLY A 11 -11.51 -33.77 10.94
N SER A 12 -12.64 -34.47 11.13
CA SER A 12 -13.73 -34.00 11.97
C SER A 12 -13.92 -34.98 13.13
N ASN A 13 -14.20 -34.37 14.30
CA ASN A 13 -14.69 -34.93 15.56
C ASN A 13 -13.66 -35.26 16.63
N LEU A 14 -13.60 -34.41 17.66
CA LEU A 14 -13.78 -34.81 19.07
C LEU A 14 -14.10 -33.58 19.94
N SER A 15 -15.22 -33.66 20.66
CA SER A 15 -15.71 -32.72 21.66
C SER A 15 -15.15 -33.02 23.07
N ALA A 16 -15.25 -31.99 23.92
CA ALA A 16 -15.48 -32.01 25.37
C ALA A 16 -14.30 -32.10 26.37
N ALA A 17 -14.13 -30.97 27.07
CA ALA A 17 -14.11 -30.78 28.54
C ALA A 17 -12.94 -31.23 29.46
N VAL A 18 -12.24 -30.20 29.97
CA VAL A 18 -11.85 -29.90 31.38
C VAL A 18 -11.12 -30.97 32.21
N ARG A 19 -9.82 -30.75 32.53
CA ARG A 19 -9.30 -30.47 33.90
C ARG A 19 -7.76 -30.41 33.99
N ARG A 20 -7.32 -29.40 34.76
CA ARG A 20 -6.11 -29.33 35.63
C ARG A 20 -4.72 -29.27 34.98
N GLY A 21 -4.17 -28.05 35.01
CA GLY A 21 -2.87 -27.73 35.61
C GLY A 21 -1.68 -28.61 35.24
N ARG A 22 -0.98 -28.23 34.17
CA ARG A 22 0.48 -28.38 34.01
C ARG A 22 0.94 -27.45 32.88
N ARG A 23 1.98 -26.67 33.16
CA ARG A 23 2.64 -25.76 32.21
C ARG A 23 3.13 -26.58 31.00
N THR A 24 2.63 -26.28 29.81
CA THR A 24 3.17 -26.77 28.54
C THR A 24 4.07 -25.71 27.90
N PRO A 25 5.16 -26.09 27.21
CA PRO A 25 6.09 -25.14 26.61
C PRO A 25 5.46 -24.48 25.37
N ARG A 26 5.71 -23.18 25.19
CA ARG A 26 5.33 -22.44 23.97
C ARG A 26 6.02 -23.06 22.75
N PRO A 27 5.30 -23.40 21.66
CA PRO A 27 5.95 -23.78 20.41
C PRO A 27 6.48 -22.54 19.68
N HIS A 28 7.77 -22.56 19.37
CA HIS A 28 8.44 -21.63 18.46
C HIS A 28 7.72 -21.58 17.11
N ARG A 29 7.10 -20.44 16.76
CA ARG A 29 6.75 -20.12 15.37
C ARG A 29 8.01 -19.64 14.64
N ARG A 30 8.85 -20.58 14.22
CA ARG A 30 9.80 -20.41 13.12
C ARG A 30 9.47 -21.49 12.10
N ASP A 31 8.74 -21.13 11.04
CA ASP A 31 8.84 -21.71 9.70
C ASP A 31 7.64 -21.31 8.84
N CYS A 32 7.76 -20.17 8.15
CA CYS A 32 6.98 -19.84 6.95
C CYS A 32 7.78 -18.95 5.97
N ARG A 33 9.12 -18.93 6.05
CA ARG A 33 9.99 -18.16 5.12
C ARG A 33 10.90 -19.02 4.24
N ARG A 34 10.68 -20.34 4.19
CA ARG A 34 11.59 -21.29 3.50
C ARG A 34 11.08 -21.90 2.19
N CYS A 35 10.05 -21.31 1.56
CA CYS A 35 9.52 -21.78 0.27
C CYS A 35 9.56 -20.76 -0.89
N ARG A 36 10.27 -19.63 -0.75
CA ARG A 36 10.48 -18.68 -1.87
C ARG A 36 11.95 -18.30 -2.07
N ARG A 37 12.82 -19.30 -2.24
CA ARG A 37 14.12 -19.14 -2.93
C ARG A 37 14.48 -20.44 -3.62
N ARG A 38 14.28 -20.46 -4.95
CA ARG A 38 15.09 -21.15 -5.98
C ARG A 38 14.26 -21.28 -7.26
N ARG A 39 14.32 -20.27 -8.12
CA ARG A 39 14.41 -20.44 -9.58
C ARG A 39 15.23 -19.29 -10.13
N ASN A 40 16.50 -19.56 -10.40
CA ASN A 40 17.27 -18.84 -11.42
C ASN A 40 16.65 -19.21 -12.78
N PRO A 41 16.28 -18.27 -13.65
CA PRO A 41 16.17 -18.54 -15.06
C PRO A 41 17.54 -18.27 -15.69
N SER A 42 18.30 -19.34 -15.91
CA SER A 42 19.36 -19.37 -16.91
C SER A 42 18.71 -19.29 -18.30
N ASN A 43 19.27 -18.41 -19.13
CA ASN A 43 19.13 -18.28 -20.58
C ASN A 43 18.38 -19.44 -21.28
N ASP A 44 17.12 -19.21 -21.62
CA ASP A 44 16.38 -20.00 -22.58
C ASP A 44 15.58 -19.02 -23.47
N PRO A 45 15.94 -18.84 -24.77
CA PRO A 45 15.31 -17.85 -25.64
C PRO A 45 13.90 -18.26 -26.12
N GLY A 46 13.31 -19.32 -25.55
CA GLY A 46 12.01 -19.87 -25.95
C GLY A 46 10.87 -19.77 -24.92
N ALA A 47 11.08 -19.14 -23.76
CA ALA A 47 10.02 -19.03 -22.74
C ALA A 47 9.07 -17.85 -23.03
N GLY A 48 8.14 -18.06 -23.97
CA GLY A 48 6.97 -17.20 -24.14
C GLY A 48 6.28 -17.02 -22.80
N THR A 49 6.16 -15.79 -22.34
CA THR A 49 5.43 -15.45 -21.12
C THR A 49 3.98 -15.84 -21.30
N CYS A 50 3.54 -16.89 -20.60
CA CYS A 50 2.12 -17.13 -20.36
C CYS A 50 1.60 -16.04 -19.40
N SER A 51 1.42 -14.83 -19.91
CA SER A 51 0.67 -13.75 -19.24
C SER A 51 -0.81 -14.05 -19.39
N GLY A 52 -1.29 -15.02 -18.62
CA GLY A 52 -2.73 -15.15 -18.37
C GLY A 52 -3.28 -13.83 -17.79
N PRO A 53 -4.57 -13.52 -18.01
CA PRO A 53 -5.15 -12.29 -17.49
C PRO A 53 -4.91 -12.21 -15.98
N ARG A 54 -4.34 -11.08 -15.55
CA ARG A 54 -4.12 -10.80 -14.13
C ARG A 54 -5.52 -10.82 -13.46
N PRO A 55 -5.70 -11.55 -12.36
CA PRO A 55 -6.99 -11.55 -11.67
C PRO A 55 -7.37 -10.09 -11.35
N ALA A 56 -8.62 -9.72 -11.63
CA ALA A 56 -9.13 -8.39 -11.34
C ALA A 56 -8.96 -8.09 -9.84
N THR A 57 -8.60 -6.84 -9.50
CA THR A 57 -8.55 -6.41 -8.11
C THR A 57 -9.93 -6.58 -7.46
N PRO A 58 -10.03 -6.92 -6.16
CA PRO A 58 -11.30 -6.97 -5.44
C PRO A 58 -12.10 -5.66 -5.53
N TRP A 59 -11.40 -4.54 -5.79
CA TRP A 59 -12.00 -3.22 -5.99
C TRP A 59 -12.57 -3.00 -7.39
N ALA A 60 -12.37 -3.92 -8.33
CA ALA A 60 -12.82 -3.79 -9.70
C ALA A 60 -14.35 -3.72 -9.73
N GLY A 61 -14.88 -2.68 -10.38
CA GLY A 61 -16.32 -2.45 -10.47
C GLY A 61 -16.95 -1.80 -9.24
N THR A 62 -16.16 -1.45 -8.21
CA THR A 62 -16.67 -0.62 -7.12
C THR A 62 -16.87 0.83 -7.60
N PRO A 63 -17.92 1.54 -7.13
CA PRO A 63 -18.12 2.94 -7.46
C PRO A 63 -16.91 3.80 -7.10
N THR A 64 -16.28 3.55 -5.95
CA THR A 64 -15.08 4.29 -5.51
C THR A 64 -13.93 4.19 -6.51
N LEU A 65 -13.64 2.99 -7.05
CA LEU A 65 -12.56 2.81 -8.02
C LEU A 65 -12.93 3.47 -9.36
N GLN A 66 -14.17 3.33 -9.82
CA GLN A 66 -14.65 3.89 -11.09
C GLN A 66 -14.64 5.41 -11.06
N ASP A 67 -15.29 6.02 -10.06
CA ASP A 67 -15.31 7.47 -9.85
C ASP A 67 -13.89 8.05 -9.79
N ALA A 68 -12.99 7.38 -9.06
CA ALA A 68 -11.62 7.83 -8.94
C ALA A 68 -10.85 7.72 -10.26
N ALA A 69 -11.06 6.67 -11.04
CA ALA A 69 -10.44 6.49 -12.34
C ALA A 69 -10.91 7.54 -13.35
N GLU A 70 -12.21 7.84 -13.39
CA GLU A 70 -12.79 8.87 -14.27
C GLU A 70 -12.24 10.26 -13.96
N ILE A 71 -12.24 10.65 -12.67
CA ILE A 71 -11.69 11.93 -12.23
C ILE A 71 -10.18 12.01 -12.53
N LEU A 72 -9.45 10.91 -12.34
CA LEU A 72 -8.02 10.89 -12.66
C LEU A 72 -7.76 11.02 -14.17
N ASP A 73 -8.56 10.40 -15.03
CA ASP A 73 -8.44 10.52 -16.49
C ASP A 73 -8.55 11.98 -16.95
N GLU A 74 -9.47 12.74 -16.34
CA GLU A 74 -9.66 14.17 -16.59
C GLU A 74 -8.47 15.02 -16.10
N HIS A 75 -8.02 14.82 -14.86
CA HIS A 75 -7.06 15.74 -14.23
C HIS A 75 -5.59 15.37 -14.43
N LEU A 76 -5.23 14.08 -14.56
CA LEU A 76 -3.83 13.64 -14.67
C LEU A 76 -3.05 14.30 -15.83
N PRO A 77 -3.61 14.52 -17.03
CA PRO A 77 -2.87 15.12 -18.14
C PRO A 77 -2.29 16.51 -17.85
N GLN A 78 -2.89 17.23 -16.89
CA GLN A 78 -2.47 18.57 -16.45
C GLN A 78 -1.25 18.52 -15.50
N HIS A 79 -0.92 17.35 -14.95
CA HIS A 79 0.17 17.16 -14.02
C HIS A 79 1.42 16.64 -14.73
N ARG A 80 2.23 17.58 -15.23
CA ARG A 80 3.55 17.29 -15.79
C ARG A 80 4.64 17.87 -14.92
N LEU A 81 5.04 17.13 -13.90
CA LEU A 81 6.25 17.42 -13.14
C LEU A 81 7.40 16.54 -13.63
N PRO A 82 8.65 17.05 -13.65
CA PRO A 82 9.82 16.19 -13.78
C PRO A 82 9.80 15.13 -12.69
N LEU A 83 10.00 13.88 -13.08
CA LEU A 83 10.14 12.79 -12.12
C LEU A 83 11.44 12.96 -11.34
N ALA A 84 11.38 12.67 -10.04
CA ALA A 84 12.53 12.70 -9.14
C ALA A 84 12.88 11.28 -8.72
N PHE A 85 14.18 11.01 -8.57
CA PHE A 85 14.63 9.75 -7.97
C PHE A 85 14.24 9.73 -6.48
N SER A 86 13.56 8.67 -6.05
CA SER A 86 13.16 8.48 -4.65
C SER A 86 13.56 7.08 -4.14
N ASN A 87 13.48 6.87 -2.83
CA ASN A 87 13.65 5.55 -2.23
C ASN A 87 12.45 4.60 -2.48
N GLY A 88 11.35 5.12 -3.02
CA GLY A 88 10.12 4.39 -3.33
C GLY A 88 9.21 4.11 -2.14
N ASP A 89 9.73 4.22 -0.91
CA ASP A 89 8.93 4.08 0.31
C ASP A 89 9.12 5.27 1.26
N TYR A 90 8.40 6.36 0.99
CA TYR A 90 8.42 7.56 1.82
C TYR A 90 7.74 7.30 3.16
N ASN A 91 8.50 6.81 4.14
CA ASN A 91 8.05 6.32 5.43
C ASN A 91 8.96 6.90 6.53
N PRO A 92 8.43 7.45 7.63
CA PRO A 92 9.24 7.96 8.74
C PRO A 92 10.28 6.97 9.26
N ARG A 93 10.01 5.66 9.17
CA ARG A 93 10.95 4.62 9.62
C ARG A 93 12.16 4.44 8.71
N ASN A 94 12.10 4.98 7.49
CA ASN A 94 13.16 4.92 6.49
C ASN A 94 14.07 6.16 6.53
N VAL A 95 13.88 7.00 7.54
CA VAL A 95 14.62 8.22 7.78
C VAL A 95 15.56 8.01 8.97
N LEU A 96 16.85 8.29 8.79
CA LEU A 96 17.83 8.29 9.86
C LEU A 96 18.04 9.72 10.36
N ALA A 97 17.97 9.90 11.67
CA ALA A 97 18.25 11.17 12.32
C ALA A 97 19.04 10.94 13.62
N ASP A 98 19.85 11.93 13.98
CA ASP A 98 20.52 12.05 15.29
C ASP A 98 20.31 13.45 15.87
N ASP A 99 21.06 13.80 16.92
CA ASP A 99 20.96 15.11 17.59
C ASP A 99 21.34 16.29 16.67
N SER A 100 22.02 16.05 15.55
CA SER A 100 22.35 17.06 14.54
C SER A 100 21.27 17.22 13.46
N GLY A 101 20.29 16.31 13.42
CA GLY A 101 19.16 16.34 12.49
C GLY A 101 19.15 15.14 11.55
N LEU A 102 18.66 15.35 10.33
CA LEU A 102 18.54 14.32 9.30
C LEU A 102 19.93 13.89 8.81
N ILE A 103 20.29 12.62 8.98
CA ILE A 103 21.59 12.08 8.58
C ILE A 103 21.53 11.13 7.39
N GLY A 104 20.34 10.62 7.02
CA GLY A 104 20.24 9.75 5.86
C GLY A 104 18.87 9.15 5.58
N TRP A 105 18.83 8.40 4.47
CA TRP A 105 17.69 7.63 4.01
C TRP A 105 18.10 6.18 3.85
N VAL A 106 17.20 5.26 4.18
CA VAL A 106 17.38 3.82 4.01
C VAL A 106 16.19 3.22 3.25
N ASP A 107 16.25 1.92 2.99
CA ASP A 107 15.20 1.15 2.32
C ASP A 107 14.86 1.66 0.91
N PHE A 108 15.70 1.24 -0.04
CA PHE A 108 15.60 1.56 -1.48
C PHE A 108 15.07 0.37 -2.30
N GLU A 109 14.41 -0.62 -1.67
CA GLU A 109 13.90 -1.81 -2.36
C GLU A 109 12.87 -1.47 -3.45
N HIS A 110 12.27 -0.27 -3.37
CA HIS A 110 11.29 0.25 -4.31
C HIS A 110 11.74 1.50 -5.07
N ALA A 111 13.05 1.79 -5.09
CA ALA A 111 13.60 3.01 -5.68
C ALA A 111 13.22 3.16 -7.16
N TRP A 112 12.71 4.34 -7.53
CA TRP A 112 12.26 4.64 -8.88
C TRP A 112 12.24 6.16 -9.15
N PHE A 113 12.02 6.55 -10.40
CA PHE A 113 11.72 7.93 -10.77
C PHE A 113 10.21 8.17 -10.66
N GLU A 114 9.78 8.95 -9.68
CA GLU A 114 8.37 9.20 -9.41
C GLU A 114 8.04 10.68 -9.26
N ASP A 115 6.75 11.01 -9.22
CA ASP A 115 6.32 12.37 -8.89
C ASP A 115 6.82 12.74 -7.47
N PRO A 116 7.48 13.88 -7.29
CA PRO A 116 8.17 14.21 -6.03
C PRO A 116 7.23 14.38 -4.83
N LEU A 117 5.92 14.51 -5.06
CA LEU A 117 4.92 14.68 -4.02
C LEU A 117 4.05 13.42 -3.83
N ILE A 118 4.27 12.35 -4.61
CA ILE A 118 3.43 11.14 -4.56
C ILE A 118 3.55 10.36 -3.25
N GLY A 119 4.64 10.57 -2.50
CA GLY A 119 4.86 9.97 -1.19
C GLY A 119 4.08 10.65 -0.06
N PHE A 120 3.63 11.90 -0.22
CA PHE A 120 3.03 12.67 0.86
C PHE A 120 1.63 12.20 1.30
N PRO A 121 0.73 11.71 0.42
CA PRO A 121 -0.56 11.19 0.82
C PRO A 121 -0.51 10.10 1.90
N LYS A 122 0.63 9.38 1.98
CA LYS A 122 0.90 8.38 3.02
C LYS A 122 0.72 8.95 4.45
N PHE A 123 1.14 10.18 4.69
CA PHE A 123 0.97 10.84 6.00
C PHE A 123 -0.48 11.16 6.36
N LEU A 124 -1.37 11.18 5.36
CA LEU A 124 -2.80 11.36 5.56
C LEU A 124 -3.48 10.01 5.80
N PHE A 125 -3.10 8.97 5.03
CA PHE A 125 -3.74 7.66 5.09
C PHE A 125 -3.51 6.91 6.40
N TRP A 126 -2.32 7.07 6.99
CA TRP A 126 -1.95 6.42 8.24
C TRP A 126 -1.89 7.41 9.40
N ALA A 127 -2.62 8.53 9.33
CA ALA A 127 -2.57 9.59 10.34
C ALA A 127 -2.90 9.13 11.77
N ASP A 128 -3.62 8.01 11.91
CA ASP A 128 -3.98 7.38 13.18
C ASP A 128 -2.96 6.35 13.69
N ASP A 129 -1.99 5.94 12.86
CA ASP A 129 -0.88 5.08 13.29
C ASP A 129 0.16 5.90 14.08
N SER A 130 0.51 5.40 15.26
CA SER A 130 1.60 5.91 16.11
C SER A 130 2.87 6.35 15.37
N GLY A 131 3.29 5.64 14.31
CA GLY A 131 4.50 5.95 13.55
C GLY A 131 4.37 7.15 12.60
N TRP A 132 3.15 7.55 12.27
CA TRP A 132 2.82 8.56 11.26
C TRP A 132 2.10 9.77 11.86
N MET A 133 1.40 9.55 12.98
CA MET A 133 0.54 10.52 13.66
C MET A 133 1.26 11.83 13.98
N LEU A 134 2.56 11.82 14.28
CA LEU A 134 3.30 13.05 14.54
C LEU A 134 3.36 13.98 13.31
N ALA A 135 3.56 13.42 12.13
CA ALA A 135 3.59 14.20 10.89
C ALA A 135 2.21 14.81 10.59
N SER A 136 1.13 14.05 10.81
CA SER A 136 -0.24 14.55 10.67
C SER A 136 -0.56 15.64 11.69
N ARG A 137 -0.31 15.40 12.98
CA ARG A 137 -0.58 16.36 14.08
C ARG A 137 0.18 17.68 13.94
N THR A 138 1.39 17.62 13.37
CA THR A 138 2.20 18.82 13.16
C THR A 138 1.85 19.53 11.85
N GLY A 139 0.98 18.97 11.01
CA GLY A 139 0.64 19.53 9.72
C GLY A 139 1.83 19.52 8.75
N LEU A 140 2.62 18.43 8.73
CA LEU A 140 3.82 18.33 7.89
C LEU A 140 3.49 18.58 6.41
N VAL A 141 2.46 17.88 5.90
CA VAL A 141 2.04 17.98 4.50
C VAL A 141 1.51 19.37 4.20
N GLU A 142 0.59 19.87 5.03
CA GLU A 142 -0.07 21.16 4.87
C GLU A 142 0.94 22.31 4.85
N ARG A 143 1.91 22.29 5.78
CA ARG A 143 2.98 23.31 5.82
C ARG A 143 3.88 23.24 4.60
N TYR A 144 4.19 22.05 4.11
CA TYR A 144 4.98 21.92 2.88
C TYR A 144 4.20 22.47 1.68
N LEU A 145 2.94 22.06 1.48
CA LEU A 145 2.13 22.53 0.37
C LEU A 145 1.97 24.05 0.39
N TYR A 146 1.74 24.64 1.57
CA TYR A 146 1.69 26.08 1.77
C TYR A 146 3.02 26.75 1.40
N ARG A 147 4.14 26.28 1.95
CA ARG A 147 5.47 26.85 1.70
C ARG A 147 5.87 26.80 0.23
N HIS A 148 5.48 25.74 -0.47
CA HIS A 148 5.80 25.52 -1.88
C HIS A 148 4.70 25.99 -2.84
N ARG A 149 3.65 26.65 -2.34
CA ARG A 149 2.52 27.18 -3.12
C ARG A 149 1.87 26.14 -4.03
N ILE A 150 1.77 24.90 -3.53
CA ILE A 150 1.11 23.81 -4.27
C ILE A 150 -0.40 23.99 -4.13
N ALA A 151 -1.08 24.11 -5.26
CA ALA A 151 -2.54 24.25 -5.27
C ALA A 151 -3.21 22.99 -4.67
N PRO A 152 -4.26 23.14 -3.84
CA PRO A 152 -4.95 21.99 -3.23
C PRO A 152 -5.43 20.95 -4.24
N ALA A 153 -6.01 21.40 -5.36
CA ALA A 153 -6.47 20.51 -6.44
C ALA A 153 -5.31 19.71 -7.06
N SER A 154 -4.14 20.33 -7.22
CA SER A 154 -2.97 19.62 -7.72
C SER A 154 -2.50 18.53 -6.77
N PHE A 155 -2.54 18.79 -5.46
CA PHE A 155 -2.22 17.76 -4.48
C PHE A 155 -3.30 16.67 -4.38
N ALA A 156 -4.58 17.03 -4.54
CA ALA A 156 -5.70 16.09 -4.50
C ALA A 156 -5.57 14.96 -5.53
N VAL A 157 -5.07 15.25 -6.75
CA VAL A 157 -4.78 14.19 -7.75
C VAL A 157 -3.83 13.13 -7.21
N ARG A 158 -2.79 13.54 -6.47
CA ARG A 158 -1.80 12.62 -5.88
C ARG A 158 -2.39 11.82 -4.74
N VAL A 159 -3.28 12.43 -3.96
CA VAL A 159 -4.05 11.73 -2.91
C VAL A 159 -4.89 10.62 -3.53
N VAL A 160 -5.66 10.92 -4.59
CA VAL A 160 -6.48 9.90 -5.25
C VAL A 160 -5.60 8.81 -5.88
N LEU A 161 -4.58 9.20 -6.66
CA LEU A 161 -3.69 8.26 -7.35
C LEU A 161 -2.97 7.33 -6.37
N ARG A 162 -2.35 7.88 -5.31
CA ARG A 162 -1.66 7.07 -4.30
C ARG A 162 -2.65 6.22 -3.51
N GLY A 163 -3.84 6.76 -3.20
CA GLY A 163 -4.91 6.04 -2.55
C GLY A 163 -5.29 4.77 -3.30
N LEU A 164 -5.56 4.88 -4.61
CA LEU A 164 -5.85 3.73 -5.46
C LEU A 164 -4.74 2.69 -5.44
N THR A 165 -3.46 3.11 -5.49
CA THR A 165 -2.34 2.15 -5.47
C THR A 165 -2.23 1.33 -4.19
N HIS A 166 -2.72 1.84 -3.05
CA HIS A 166 -2.78 1.06 -1.80
C HIS A 166 -4.10 0.29 -1.70
N LEU A 167 -5.18 0.89 -2.18
CA LEU A 167 -6.52 0.33 -2.09
C LEU A 167 -6.62 -1.02 -2.80
N VAL A 168 -5.98 -1.18 -3.96
CA VAL A 168 -6.01 -2.42 -4.74
C VAL A 168 -5.54 -3.66 -3.98
N ASP A 169 -4.74 -3.48 -2.91
CA ASP A 169 -4.21 -4.54 -2.05
C ASP A 169 -5.04 -4.75 -0.76
N THR A 170 -6.14 -4.02 -0.57
CA THR A 170 -7.03 -4.14 0.61
C THR A 170 -8.32 -4.90 0.30
N ASN A 171 -9.05 -5.28 1.35
CA ASN A 171 -10.38 -5.87 1.22
C ASN A 171 -11.44 -4.75 1.05
N PRO A 172 -12.28 -4.76 0.00
CA PRO A 172 -13.37 -3.80 -0.14
C PRO A 172 -14.45 -3.91 0.95
N ASP A 173 -14.61 -5.10 1.55
CA ASP A 173 -15.58 -5.29 2.65
C ASP A 173 -15.10 -4.72 3.99
N ASP A 174 -13.81 -4.39 4.10
CA ASP A 174 -13.18 -3.80 5.29
C ASP A 174 -12.07 -2.82 4.87
N PRO A 175 -12.45 -1.67 4.27
CA PRO A 175 -11.47 -0.76 3.70
C PRO A 175 -10.83 0.13 4.77
N PRO A 176 -9.59 0.61 4.55
CA PRO A 176 -8.94 1.55 5.47
C PRO A 176 -9.72 2.88 5.53
N ALA A 177 -10.54 3.05 6.57
CA ALA A 177 -11.50 4.14 6.68
C ALA A 177 -10.88 5.55 6.54
N VAL A 178 -9.70 5.77 7.13
CA VAL A 178 -8.98 7.05 7.04
C VAL A 178 -8.58 7.35 5.60
N MET A 179 -8.09 6.34 4.87
CA MET A 179 -7.71 6.48 3.47
C MET A 179 -8.93 6.76 2.59
N ILE A 180 -10.03 6.01 2.76
CA ILE A 180 -11.28 6.23 2.01
C ILE A 180 -11.79 7.65 2.20
N LYS A 181 -11.94 8.10 3.45
CA LYS A 181 -12.39 9.46 3.76
C LYS A 181 -11.49 10.54 3.16
N THR A 182 -10.17 10.30 3.19
CA THR A 182 -9.19 11.23 2.61
C THR A 182 -9.32 11.29 1.09
N MET A 183 -9.53 10.15 0.42
CA MET A 183 -9.76 10.07 -1.02
C MET A 183 -11.08 10.74 -1.42
N GLU A 184 -12.18 10.50 -0.69
CA GLU A 184 -13.48 11.13 -0.94
C GLU A 184 -13.40 12.66 -0.86
N HIS A 185 -12.66 13.18 0.12
CA HIS A 185 -12.41 14.62 0.22
C HIS A 185 -11.59 15.15 -0.97
N ALA A 186 -10.57 14.41 -1.41
CA ALA A 186 -9.78 14.78 -2.58
C ALA A 186 -10.62 14.75 -3.86
N LEU A 187 -11.47 13.74 -4.06
CA LEU A 187 -12.40 13.66 -5.20
C LEU A 187 -13.39 14.84 -5.19
N THR A 188 -13.93 15.19 -4.02
CA THR A 188 -14.80 16.38 -3.87
C THR A 188 -14.07 17.66 -4.25
N THR A 189 -12.80 17.79 -3.86
CA THR A 189 -11.97 18.94 -4.23
C THR A 189 -11.77 19.03 -5.74
N LEU A 190 -11.53 17.90 -6.41
CA LEU A 190 -11.31 17.84 -7.85
C LEU A 190 -12.58 18.19 -8.64
N ARG A 191 -13.74 17.66 -8.23
CA ARG A 191 -15.05 17.96 -8.84
C ARG A 191 -15.47 19.43 -8.75
N SER A 192 -14.86 20.20 -7.85
CA SER A 192 -15.17 21.62 -7.65
C SER A 192 -14.35 22.58 -8.53
N ARG A 193 -13.54 22.05 -9.45
CA ARG A 193 -12.59 22.81 -10.28
C ARG A 193 -12.93 22.68 -11.76
#